data_AF-A0A077JFM3-F1
#
_entry.id   AF-A0A077JFM3-F1
#
_cell.length_a   1.000
_cell.length_b   1.000
_cell.length_c   1.000
_cell.angle_alpha   90.00
_cell.angle_beta   90.00
_cell.angle_gamma   90.00
#
_symmetry.space_group_name_H-M   'P 1'
#
loop_
_entity.id
_entity.type
_entity.pdbx_description
1 polymer ?
#
loop_
_entity_poly.entity_id
_entity_poly.type
_entity_poly.pdbx_seq_one_letter_code
_entity_poly.pdbx_strand_id
1 'polypeptide(L)'
;TYFVHLEHMPLTSNGKINRKALPAPEASLQQTAEYVPPGNETESKLTDLWKEVLGISHAGIKHNFFDLGGNSIRAAALAARIHKELDVNLSLKDIFKFPTIEQLADKALHMDKNRYVPIPAAKEMPYYPVSSAQRRMYLLSHTEGGELTYNMTGAMNVEGTIDPERLNAAFRKLIARHEALRTSFDLYEGEPAQRIHQNVDFTIERIQASEEEAEDRVLDFIKAFDLAKPPLMRAGLIEIEPARHVLVVDMHHIISDGVPS
;
A
#
# COMPACT_ATOMS: atom_id res chain seq x y z
N THR A 1 19.47 -13.34 0.76
CA THR A 1 20.07 -14.17 -0.30
C THR A 1 20.77 -15.35 0.34
N TYR A 2 20.55 -16.58 -0.14
CA TYR A 2 21.17 -17.79 0.41
C TYR A 2 22.43 -18.16 -0.39
N PHE A 3 23.48 -18.58 0.30
CA PHE A 3 24.69 -19.11 -0.32
C PHE A 3 24.92 -20.52 0.24
N VAL A 4 25.06 -21.49 -0.65
CA VAL A 4 25.33 -22.89 -0.29
C VAL A 4 26.69 -23.24 -0.89
N HIS A 5 27.64 -23.63 -0.04
CA HIS A 5 28.94 -24.10 -0.49
C HIS A 5 28.79 -25.48 -1.13
N LEU A 6 29.27 -25.62 -2.37
CA LEU A 6 29.27 -26.87 -3.11
C LEU A 6 30.71 -27.24 -3.43
N GLU A 7 31.12 -28.47 -3.14
CA GLU A 7 32.44 -28.97 -3.57
C GLU A 7 32.52 -29.12 -5.10
N HIS A 8 31.40 -29.43 -5.75
CA HIS A 8 31.28 -29.47 -7.21
C HIS A 8 29.85 -29.14 -7.64
N MET A 9 29.71 -28.57 -8.84
CA MET A 9 28.40 -28.30 -9.43
C MET A 9 27.79 -29.60 -9.98
N PRO A 10 26.56 -29.98 -9.56
CA PRO A 10 25.90 -31.16 -10.11
C PRO A 10 25.47 -30.88 -11.55
N LEU A 11 25.97 -31.70 -12.48
CA LEU A 11 25.65 -31.62 -13.90
C LEU A 11 24.73 -32.78 -14.32
N THR A 12 23.92 -32.57 -15.35
CA THR A 12 23.17 -33.62 -16.04
C THR A 12 24.11 -34.37 -16.99
N SER A 13 23.66 -35.52 -17.52
CA SER A 13 24.39 -36.29 -18.53
C SER A 13 24.78 -35.49 -19.78
N ASN A 14 24.09 -34.38 -20.06
CA ASN A 14 24.36 -33.47 -21.18
C ASN A 14 25.20 -32.24 -20.76
N GLY A 15 25.84 -32.26 -19.58
CA GLY A 15 26.74 -31.21 -19.12
C GLY A 15 26.07 -29.91 -18.65
N LYS A 16 24.73 -29.88 -18.52
CA LYS A 16 23.98 -28.71 -17.99
C LYS A 16 23.80 -28.82 -16.49
N ILE A 17 23.64 -27.70 -15.78
CA ILE A 17 23.39 -27.69 -14.33
C ILE A 17 22.11 -28.47 -14.00
N ASN A 18 22.23 -29.49 -13.14
CA ASN A 18 21.10 -30.25 -12.64
C ASN A 18 20.47 -29.55 -11.44
N ARG A 19 19.56 -28.60 -11.72
CA ARG A 19 18.90 -27.78 -10.69
C ARG A 19 18.12 -28.60 -9.64
N LYS A 20 17.67 -29.81 -9.99
CA LYS A 20 16.95 -30.72 -9.08
C LYS A 20 17.87 -31.44 -8.10
N ALA A 21 19.15 -31.55 -8.43
CA ALA A 21 20.17 -32.17 -7.58
C ALA A 21 20.95 -31.14 -6.75
N LEU A 22 20.61 -29.85 -6.86
CA LEU A 22 21.14 -28.85 -5.94
C LEU A 22 20.58 -29.12 -4.54
N PRO A 23 21.43 -29.18 -3.50
CA PRO A 23 20.96 -29.30 -2.14
C PRO A 23 20.05 -28.11 -1.82
N ALA A 24 18.93 -28.41 -1.18
CA ALA A 24 18.06 -27.35 -0.67
C ALA A 24 18.86 -26.52 0.35
N PRO A 25 18.77 -25.18 0.32
CA PRO A 25 19.33 -24.37 1.38
C PRO A 25 18.73 -24.86 2.70
N GLU A 26 19.59 -25.31 3.61
CA GLU A 26 19.18 -25.73 4.94
C GLU A 26 18.45 -24.57 5.62
N ALA A 27 17.15 -24.73 5.89
CA ALA A 27 16.36 -23.72 6.60
C ALA A 27 16.93 -23.41 7.99
N SER A 28 17.75 -24.31 8.54
CA SER A 28 18.51 -24.17 9.79
C SER A 28 19.59 -23.08 9.76
N LEU A 29 19.96 -22.53 8.60
CA LEU A 29 20.83 -21.35 8.51
C LEU A 29 20.11 -20.02 8.80
N GLN A 30 18.81 -20.05 9.15
CA GLN A 30 18.05 -18.88 9.61
C GLN A 30 18.52 -18.29 10.96
N GLN A 31 19.50 -18.89 11.63
CA GLN A 31 20.07 -18.36 12.87
C GLN A 31 21.50 -17.85 12.64
N THR A 32 21.66 -16.75 11.90
CA THR A 32 22.97 -16.07 11.82
C THR A 32 23.32 -15.36 13.13
N ALA A 33 22.33 -15.09 13.99
CA ALA A 33 22.54 -14.71 15.37
C ALA A 33 21.86 -15.71 16.31
N GLU A 34 22.60 -16.12 17.34
CA GLU A 34 22.12 -16.92 18.47
C GLU A 34 20.83 -16.31 19.02
N TYR A 35 19.83 -17.16 19.31
CA TYR A 35 18.61 -16.69 19.95
C TYR A 35 18.93 -16.21 21.37
N VAL A 36 18.77 -14.91 21.58
CA VAL A 36 18.87 -14.28 22.90
C VAL A 36 17.49 -13.77 23.30
N PRO A 37 16.92 -14.22 24.43
CA PRO A 37 15.62 -13.74 24.89
C PRO A 37 15.70 -12.29 25.40
N PRO A 38 14.56 -11.57 25.49
CA PRO A 38 14.54 -10.23 26.07
C PRO A 38 14.93 -10.24 27.55
N GLY A 39 15.84 -9.35 27.93
CA GLY A 39 16.36 -9.17 29.30
C GLY A 39 15.69 -8.05 30.09
N ASN A 40 14.89 -7.19 29.45
CA ASN A 40 14.15 -6.12 30.11
C ASN A 40 12.74 -5.90 29.52
N GLU A 41 11.95 -5.02 30.17
CA GLU A 41 10.56 -4.73 29.78
C GLU A 41 10.47 -4.08 28.39
N THR A 42 11.37 -3.15 28.07
CA THR A 42 11.41 -2.48 26.77
C THR A 42 11.68 -3.50 25.65
N GLU A 43 12.66 -4.39 25.83
CA GLU A 43 12.96 -5.45 24.88
C GLU A 43 11.80 -6.44 24.73
N SER A 44 11.11 -6.78 25.82
CA SER A 44 9.92 -7.64 25.76
C SER A 44 8.82 -7.01 24.91
N LYS A 45 8.50 -5.73 25.14
CA LYS A 45 7.50 -4.99 24.35
C LYS A 45 7.90 -4.87 22.89
N LEU A 46 9.17 -4.56 22.60
CA LEU A 46 9.67 -4.49 21.23
C LEU A 46 9.63 -5.85 20.52
N THR A 47 9.91 -6.94 21.24
CA THR A 47 9.80 -8.32 20.72
C THR A 47 8.36 -8.63 20.32
N ASP A 48 7.38 -8.28 21.16
CA ASP A 48 5.96 -8.47 20.85
C ASP A 48 5.53 -7.67 19.62
N LEU A 49 5.91 -6.39 19.55
CA LEU A 49 5.64 -5.54 18.39
C LEU A 49 6.27 -6.08 17.10
N TRP A 50 7.48 -6.64 17.17
CA TRP A 50 8.13 -7.26 16.02
C TRP A 50 7.38 -8.50 15.54
N LYS A 51 6.98 -9.40 16.45
CA LYS A 51 6.20 -10.60 16.11
C LYS A 51 4.90 -10.23 15.40
N GLU A 52 4.19 -9.23 15.92
CA GLU A 52 2.95 -8.74 15.31
C GLU A 52 3.17 -8.14 13.92
N VAL A 53 4.17 -7.27 13.76
CA VAL A 53 4.42 -6.56 12.49
C VAL A 53 4.96 -7.50 11.41
N LEU A 54 5.80 -8.46 11.79
CA LEU A 54 6.43 -9.38 10.84
C LEU A 54 5.58 -10.64 10.59
N GLY A 55 4.63 -10.95 11.48
CA GLY A 55 3.84 -12.17 11.42
C GLY A 55 4.64 -13.43 11.76
N ILE A 56 5.60 -13.32 12.68
CA ILE A 56 6.52 -14.40 13.06
C ILE A 56 6.26 -14.86 14.50
N SER A 57 6.57 -16.12 14.79
CA SER A 57 6.37 -16.71 16.12
C SER A 57 7.50 -16.38 17.11
N HIS A 58 8.71 -16.16 16.62
CA HIS A 58 9.90 -15.96 17.45
C HIS A 58 10.79 -14.85 16.88
N ALA A 59 11.31 -14.00 17.76
CA ALA A 59 12.34 -13.01 17.47
C ALA A 59 13.27 -12.91 18.69
N GLY A 60 14.56 -13.15 18.49
CA GLY A 60 15.59 -12.91 19.51
C GLY A 60 16.08 -11.46 19.44
N ILE A 61 16.58 -10.92 20.56
CA ILE A 61 16.89 -9.49 20.64
C ILE A 61 18.03 -9.04 19.71
N LYS A 62 18.85 -10.00 19.26
CA LYS A 62 19.97 -9.79 18.33
C LYS A 62 19.64 -10.12 16.88
N HIS A 63 18.43 -10.61 16.59
CA HIS A 63 18.01 -10.83 15.22
C HIS A 63 17.81 -9.50 14.50
N ASN A 64 18.22 -9.45 13.23
CA ASN A 64 18.06 -8.27 12.40
C ASN A 64 16.64 -8.21 11.83
N PHE A 65 15.96 -7.07 11.97
CA PHE A 65 14.60 -6.85 11.50
C PHE A 65 14.42 -7.18 10.01
N PHE A 66 15.39 -6.81 9.18
CA PHE A 66 15.33 -6.97 7.73
C PHE A 66 15.62 -8.42 7.29
N ASP A 67 16.45 -9.13 8.04
CA ASP A 67 16.70 -10.56 7.80
C ASP A 67 15.46 -11.41 8.14
N LEU A 68 14.62 -10.94 9.06
CA LEU A 68 13.34 -11.55 9.43
C LEU A 68 12.18 -11.17 8.47
N GLY A 69 12.49 -10.59 7.30
CA GLY A 69 11.47 -10.19 6.32
C GLY A 69 10.84 -8.81 6.60
N GLY A 70 11.51 -7.98 7.40
CA GLY A 70 11.19 -6.56 7.51
C GLY A 70 11.49 -5.79 6.23
N ASN A 71 10.65 -4.81 5.91
CA ASN A 71 10.84 -3.86 4.82
C ASN A 71 10.44 -2.46 5.29
N SER A 72 10.54 -1.46 4.42
CA SER A 72 10.23 -0.05 4.77
C SER A 72 8.79 0.15 5.25
N ILE A 73 7.80 -0.52 4.67
CA ILE A 73 6.39 -0.44 5.08
C ILE A 73 6.22 -1.02 6.49
N ARG A 74 6.76 -2.22 6.72
CA ARG A 74 6.73 -2.87 8.04
C ARG A 74 7.50 -2.07 9.09
N ALA A 75 8.64 -1.49 8.73
CA ALA A 75 9.42 -0.63 9.62
C ALA A 75 8.68 0.66 9.97
N ALA A 76 7.98 1.29 9.02
CA ALA A 76 7.14 2.46 9.30
C ALA A 76 5.96 2.10 10.22
N ALA A 77 5.31 0.95 9.98
CA ALA A 77 4.25 0.44 10.86
C ALA A 77 4.78 0.14 12.28
N LEU A 78 5.98 -0.45 12.38
CA LEU A 78 6.65 -0.71 13.65
C LEU A 78 6.95 0.60 14.40
N ALA A 79 7.54 1.60 13.73
CA ALA A 79 7.82 2.92 14.32
C ALA A 79 6.54 3.56 14.90
N ALA A 80 5.43 3.50 14.16
CA ALA A 80 4.14 4.04 14.62
C ALA A 80 3.61 3.30 15.87
N ARG A 81 3.75 1.97 15.94
CA ARG A 81 3.33 1.18 17.11
C ARG A 81 4.23 1.42 18.31
N ILE A 82 5.55 1.51 18.11
CA ILE A 82 6.51 1.87 19.17
C ILE A 82 6.13 3.22 19.77
N HIS A 83 5.88 4.23 18.94
CA HIS A 83 5.49 5.54 19.42
C HIS A 83 4.20 5.48 20.25
N LYS A 84 3.21 4.70 19.80
CA LYS A 84 1.94 4.52 20.49
C LYS A 84 2.07 3.78 21.84
N GLU A 85 2.87 2.71 21.91
CA GLU A 85 2.93 1.82 23.09
C GLU A 85 4.02 2.22 24.10
N LEU A 86 5.08 2.90 23.64
CA LEU A 86 6.24 3.25 24.46
C LEU A 86 6.43 4.75 24.66
N ASP A 87 5.63 5.60 24.01
CA ASP A 87 5.79 7.07 24.00
C ASP A 87 7.22 7.48 23.59
N VAL A 88 7.81 6.78 22.62
CA VAL A 88 9.13 7.09 22.05
C VAL A 88 9.02 7.16 20.54
N ASN A 89 9.43 8.29 19.97
CA ASN A 89 9.38 8.52 18.53
C ASN A 89 10.64 8.01 17.82
N LEU A 90 10.76 6.68 17.67
CA LEU A 90 11.80 6.07 16.85
C LEU A 90 11.46 6.27 15.36
N SER A 91 12.32 7.01 14.65
CA SER A 91 12.11 7.26 13.22
C SER A 91 12.40 6.00 12.39
N LEU A 92 11.91 5.98 11.15
CA LEU A 92 12.28 4.93 10.19
C LEU A 92 13.81 4.82 10.04
N LYS A 93 14.51 5.96 10.04
CA LYS A 93 15.98 6.02 9.98
C LYS A 93 16.64 5.34 11.18
N ASP A 94 16.06 5.46 12.37
CA ASP A 94 16.57 4.78 13.57
C ASP A 94 16.44 3.26 13.42
N ILE A 95 15.33 2.75 12.88
CA ILE A 95 15.15 1.30 12.64
C ILE A 95 16.18 0.76 11.63
N PHE A 96 16.51 1.52 10.59
CA PHE A 96 17.59 1.14 9.66
C PHE A 96 18.97 1.17 10.31
N LYS A 97 19.23 2.14 11.19
CA LYS A 97 20.53 2.31 11.85
C LYS A 97 20.75 1.30 12.99
N PHE A 98 19.67 0.93 13.67
CA PHE A 98 19.63 0.06 14.84
C PHE A 98 18.71 -1.12 14.54
N PRO A 99 19.10 -2.05 13.65
CA PRO A 99 18.18 -3.05 13.12
C PRO A 99 17.88 -4.20 14.09
N THR A 100 18.31 -4.17 15.36
CA THR A 100 18.02 -5.19 16.37
C THR A 100 17.19 -4.64 17.53
N ILE A 101 16.44 -5.51 18.22
CA ILE A 101 15.66 -5.11 19.40
C ILE A 101 16.57 -4.57 20.51
N GLU A 102 17.73 -5.20 20.74
CA GLU A 102 18.73 -4.76 21.72
C GLU A 102 19.16 -3.30 21.44
N GLN A 103 19.48 -2.97 20.18
CA GLN A 103 19.90 -1.63 19.80
C GLN A 103 18.75 -0.62 19.87
N LEU A 104 17.53 -1.00 19.48
CA LEU A 104 16.36 -0.13 19.58
C LEU A 104 15.95 0.12 21.03
N ALA A 105 16.07 -0.88 21.89
CA ALA A 105 15.81 -0.74 23.32
C ALA A 105 16.80 0.24 23.96
N ASP A 106 18.10 0.06 23.69
CA ASP A 106 19.14 0.98 24.13
C ASP A 106 18.89 2.41 23.63
N LYS A 107 18.57 2.56 22.33
CA LYS A 107 18.24 3.86 21.76
C LYS A 107 17.03 4.51 22.44
N ALA A 108 15.97 3.73 22.70
CA ALA A 108 14.75 4.22 23.33
C ALA A 108 14.96 4.65 24.79
N LEU A 109 15.89 4.03 25.52
CA LEU A 109 16.23 4.43 26.90
C LEU A 109 16.83 5.84 26.97
N HIS A 110 17.51 6.27 25.91
CA HIS A 110 18.17 7.57 25.84
C HIS A 110 17.30 8.66 25.18
N MET A 111 16.02 8.39 24.95
CA MET A 111 15.10 9.33 24.32
C MET A 111 14.11 9.89 25.34
N ASP A 112 13.83 11.19 25.22
CA ASP A 112 12.74 11.80 25.95
C ASP A 112 11.41 11.16 25.54
N LYS A 113 10.52 11.01 26.51
CA LYS A 113 9.16 10.57 26.24
C LYS A 113 8.46 11.61 25.37
N ASN A 114 8.06 11.17 24.19
CA ASN A 114 7.18 11.93 23.30
C ASN A 114 5.83 11.24 23.30
N ARG A 115 4.87 11.84 23.99
CA ARG A 115 3.54 11.25 24.15
C ARG A 115 2.87 11.13 22.80
N TYR A 116 2.40 9.93 22.46
CA TYR A 116 1.58 9.75 21.28
C TYR A 116 0.27 10.52 21.42
N VAL A 117 0.04 11.47 20.51
CA VAL A 117 -1.24 12.19 20.39
C VAL A 117 -1.94 11.69 19.13
N PRO A 118 -3.11 11.03 19.24
CA PRO A 118 -3.86 10.62 18.06
C PRO A 118 -4.29 11.86 17.27
N ILE A 119 -4.37 11.71 15.94
CA ILE A 119 -4.87 12.79 15.08
C ILE A 119 -6.35 13.04 15.48
N PRO A 120 -6.70 14.25 15.94
CA PRO A 120 -8.07 14.55 16.31
C PRO A 120 -8.97 14.56 15.08
N ALA A 121 -10.22 14.15 15.25
CA ALA A 121 -11.23 14.33 14.20
C ALA A 121 -11.40 15.82 13.91
N ALA A 122 -11.31 16.20 12.63
CA ALA A 122 -11.60 17.55 12.20
C ALA A 122 -13.08 17.88 12.45
N LYS A 123 -13.37 19.15 12.74
CA LYS A 123 -14.77 19.62 12.78
C LYS A 123 -15.38 19.56 11.37
N GLU A 124 -16.69 19.44 11.30
CA GLU A 124 -17.41 19.54 10.04
C GLU A 124 -17.29 20.98 9.49
N MET A 125 -16.83 21.11 8.25
CA MET A 125 -16.62 22.38 7.56
C MET A 125 -17.06 22.24 6.10
N PRO A 126 -17.54 23.32 5.46
CA PRO A 126 -17.92 23.27 4.04
C PRO A 126 -16.71 23.00 3.12
N TYR A 127 -15.51 23.43 3.55
CA TYR A 127 -14.25 23.26 2.84
C TYR A 127 -13.11 22.92 3.80
N TYR A 128 -12.14 22.16 3.31
CA TYR A 128 -10.93 21.80 4.04
C TYR A 128 -9.69 22.20 3.22
N PRO A 129 -8.59 22.59 3.88
CA PRO A 129 -7.35 22.83 3.16
C PRO A 129 -6.86 21.54 2.49
N VAL A 130 -6.27 21.67 1.31
CA VAL A 130 -5.54 20.58 0.66
C VAL A 130 -4.22 20.31 1.37
N SER A 131 -3.76 19.06 1.34
CA SER A 131 -2.37 18.75 1.71
C SER A 131 -1.38 19.33 0.68
N SER A 132 -0.09 19.41 1.03
CA SER A 132 0.96 19.86 0.08
C SER A 132 1.02 18.98 -1.17
N ALA A 133 0.80 17.67 -1.03
CA ALA A 133 0.77 16.74 -2.15
C ALA A 133 -0.45 16.99 -3.06
N GLN A 134 -1.63 17.16 -2.47
CA GLN A 134 -2.85 17.49 -3.21
C GLN A 134 -2.76 18.85 -3.90
N ARG A 135 -2.18 19.88 -3.24
CA ARG A 135 -1.94 21.19 -3.86
C ARG A 135 -1.05 21.07 -5.10
N ARG A 136 0.04 20.30 -5.01
CA ARG A 136 0.92 20.04 -6.15
C ARG A 136 0.17 19.35 -7.28
N MET A 137 -0.61 18.31 -6.98
CA MET A 137 -1.41 17.60 -8.00
C MET A 137 -2.45 18.50 -8.66
N TYR A 138 -3.17 19.32 -7.86
CA TYR A 138 -4.14 20.28 -8.38
C TYR A 138 -3.49 21.28 -9.34
N LEU A 139 -2.33 21.83 -9.00
CA LEU A 139 -1.65 22.77 -9.89
C LEU A 139 -1.17 22.08 -11.18
N LEU A 140 -0.64 20.87 -11.09
CA LEU A 140 -0.16 20.12 -12.25
C LEU A 140 -1.31 19.67 -13.18
N SER A 141 -2.48 19.33 -12.64
CA SER A 141 -3.63 18.96 -13.47
C SER A 141 -4.18 20.12 -14.31
N HIS A 142 -3.87 21.37 -13.95
CA HIS A 142 -4.26 22.57 -14.69
C HIS A 142 -3.18 23.07 -15.67
N THR A 143 -2.05 22.37 -15.80
CA THR A 143 -1.03 22.66 -16.81
C THR A 143 -1.34 21.95 -18.13
N GLU A 144 -0.87 22.49 -19.26
CA GLU A 144 -1.02 21.85 -20.57
C GLU A 144 -0.45 20.42 -20.54
N GLY A 145 -1.27 19.44 -20.96
CA GLY A 145 -0.93 18.01 -20.92
C GLY A 145 -1.11 17.34 -19.55
N GLY A 146 -1.58 18.06 -18.53
CA GLY A 146 -1.83 17.52 -17.19
C GLY A 146 -3.10 16.68 -17.04
N GLU A 147 -4.02 16.77 -18.00
CA GLU A 147 -5.42 16.32 -17.86
C GLU A 147 -5.59 14.81 -17.73
N LEU A 148 -4.71 14.03 -18.38
CA LEU A 148 -4.67 12.56 -18.31
C LEU A 148 -3.43 12.03 -17.59
N THR A 149 -2.38 12.85 -17.46
CA THR A 149 -1.06 12.44 -16.92
C THR A 149 -1.14 11.92 -15.49
N TYR A 150 -2.16 12.32 -14.74
CA TYR A 150 -2.37 11.92 -13.34
C TYR A 150 -3.56 10.99 -13.15
N ASN A 151 -4.05 10.37 -14.23
CA ASN A 151 -4.93 9.23 -14.12
C ASN A 151 -4.15 8.00 -13.60
N MET A 152 -4.80 7.24 -12.75
CA MET A 152 -4.35 5.98 -12.20
C MET A 152 -5.33 4.90 -12.65
N THR A 153 -5.01 4.27 -13.77
CA THR A 153 -5.85 3.23 -14.36
C THR A 153 -5.32 1.84 -14.03
N GLY A 154 -6.20 0.97 -13.54
CA GLY A 154 -5.95 -0.45 -13.37
C GLY A 154 -7.00 -1.27 -14.12
N ALA A 155 -6.56 -2.34 -14.77
CA ALA A 155 -7.45 -3.30 -15.43
C ALA A 155 -7.14 -4.71 -14.91
N MET A 156 -8.18 -5.51 -14.70
CA MET A 156 -8.06 -6.90 -14.27
C MET A 156 -9.02 -7.80 -15.05
N ASN A 157 -8.53 -8.99 -15.41
CA ASN A 157 -9.37 -10.03 -15.97
C ASN A 157 -10.22 -10.65 -14.85
N VAL A 158 -11.51 -10.83 -15.13
CA VAL A 158 -12.45 -11.46 -14.22
C VAL A 158 -13.08 -12.64 -14.95
N GLU A 159 -12.88 -13.83 -14.39
CA GLU A 159 -13.47 -15.08 -14.87
C GLU A 159 -14.67 -15.47 -13.99
N GLY A 160 -15.71 -16.01 -14.63
CA GLY A 160 -16.96 -16.38 -13.98
C GLY A 160 -18.07 -15.36 -14.22
N THR A 161 -19.29 -15.71 -13.81
CA THR A 161 -20.45 -14.83 -13.97
C THR A 161 -20.42 -13.70 -12.96
N ILE A 162 -20.66 -12.48 -13.43
CA ILE A 162 -20.76 -11.29 -12.59
C ILE A 162 -22.23 -10.91 -12.42
N ASP A 163 -22.63 -10.66 -11.17
CA ASP A 163 -23.87 -9.97 -10.85
C ASP A 163 -23.60 -8.45 -10.87
N PRO A 164 -24.10 -7.71 -11.88
CA PRO A 164 -23.79 -6.30 -12.04
C PRO A 164 -24.33 -5.43 -10.90
N GLU A 165 -25.43 -5.82 -10.26
CA GLU A 165 -26.03 -5.08 -9.16
C GLU A 165 -25.19 -5.23 -7.89
N ARG A 166 -24.69 -6.45 -7.63
CA ARG A 166 -23.77 -6.69 -6.52
C ARG A 166 -22.45 -5.94 -6.70
N LEU A 167 -21.91 -5.92 -7.91
CA LEU A 167 -20.68 -5.18 -8.20
C LEU A 167 -20.88 -3.67 -8.02
N ASN A 168 -21.97 -3.10 -8.57
CA ASN A 168 -22.34 -1.70 -8.35
C ASN A 168 -22.50 -1.37 -6.85
N ALA A 169 -23.19 -2.23 -6.10
CA ALA A 169 -23.38 -2.05 -4.66
C ALA A 169 -22.06 -2.09 -3.88
N ALA A 170 -21.09 -2.91 -4.31
CA ALA A 170 -19.78 -2.97 -3.69
C ALA A 170 -19.00 -1.65 -3.87
N PHE A 171 -18.97 -1.09 -5.09
CA PHE A 171 -18.34 0.20 -5.35
C PHE A 171 -19.04 1.35 -4.61
N ARG A 172 -20.38 1.39 -4.58
CA ARG A 172 -21.11 2.40 -3.80
C ARG A 172 -20.77 2.35 -2.31
N LYS A 173 -20.61 1.14 -1.74
CA LYS A 173 -20.15 0.98 -0.35
C LYS A 173 -18.72 1.46 -0.14
N LEU A 174 -17.82 1.20 -1.09
CA LEU A 174 -16.44 1.70 -1.05
C LEU A 174 -16.42 3.23 -1.04
N ILE A 175 -17.17 3.86 -1.96
CA ILE A 175 -17.28 5.32 -2.06
C ILE A 175 -17.89 5.93 -0.80
N ALA A 176 -18.96 5.35 -0.27
CA ALA A 176 -19.57 5.83 0.97
C ALA A 176 -18.62 5.73 2.17
N ARG A 177 -17.80 4.68 2.23
CA ARG A 177 -16.83 4.44 3.31
C ARG A 177 -15.64 5.42 3.29
N HIS A 178 -15.17 5.81 2.11
CA HIS A 178 -13.92 6.56 1.97
C HIS A 178 -14.18 7.99 1.47
N GLU A 179 -13.98 8.98 2.34
CA GLU A 179 -14.25 10.40 2.01
C GLU A 179 -13.51 10.86 0.76
N ALA A 180 -12.26 10.41 0.57
CA ALA A 180 -11.46 10.72 -0.61
C ALA A 180 -12.16 10.41 -1.94
N LEU A 181 -12.95 9.33 -2.02
CA LEU A 181 -13.68 8.93 -3.23
C LEU A 181 -14.91 9.82 -3.51
N ARG A 182 -15.37 10.56 -2.51
CA ARG A 182 -16.50 11.51 -2.57
C ARG A 182 -16.04 12.95 -2.33
N THR A 183 -14.75 13.23 -2.56
CA THR A 183 -14.16 14.57 -2.45
C THR A 183 -13.97 15.20 -3.82
N SER A 184 -14.32 16.47 -3.93
CA SER A 184 -13.95 17.34 -5.06
C SER A 184 -12.94 18.40 -4.63
N PHE A 185 -12.25 18.99 -5.60
CA PHE A 185 -11.25 20.02 -5.41
C PHE A 185 -11.60 21.22 -6.26
N ASP A 186 -11.72 22.38 -5.63
CA ASP A 186 -12.04 23.65 -6.28
C ASP A 186 -11.40 24.81 -5.49
N LEU A 187 -11.46 26.02 -6.02
CA LEU A 187 -11.00 27.21 -5.34
C LEU A 187 -12.01 27.65 -4.27
N TYR A 188 -11.54 27.83 -3.05
CA TYR A 188 -12.27 28.51 -1.97
C TYR A 188 -11.42 29.69 -1.50
N GLU A 189 -11.98 30.89 -1.57
CA GLU A 189 -11.26 32.15 -1.24
C GLU A 189 -9.94 32.31 -2.03
N GLY A 190 -9.90 31.82 -3.27
CA GLY A 190 -8.73 31.92 -4.16
C GLY A 190 -7.68 30.83 -3.97
N GLU A 191 -7.88 29.90 -3.04
CA GLU A 191 -6.95 28.80 -2.75
C GLU A 191 -7.59 27.43 -3.03
N PRO A 192 -6.82 26.43 -3.53
CA PRO A 192 -7.33 25.08 -3.69
C PRO A 192 -7.81 24.49 -2.35
N ALA A 193 -9.02 23.97 -2.34
CA ALA A 193 -9.66 23.40 -1.17
C ALA A 193 -10.37 22.09 -1.52
N GLN A 194 -10.52 21.23 -0.51
CA GLN A 194 -11.29 19.99 -0.59
C GLN A 194 -12.74 20.28 -0.18
N ARG A 195 -13.69 19.74 -0.92
CA ARG A 195 -15.09 19.66 -0.53
C ARG A 195 -15.51 18.20 -0.45
N ILE A 196 -15.92 17.78 0.74
CA ILE A 196 -16.33 16.39 1.01
C ILE A 196 -17.85 16.30 0.84
N HIS A 197 -18.31 15.44 -0.07
CA HIS A 197 -19.74 15.30 -0.36
C HIS A 197 -20.33 14.14 0.41
N GLN A 198 -21.52 14.31 0.99
CA GLN A 198 -22.18 13.24 1.76
C GLN A 198 -22.52 12.02 0.88
N ASN A 199 -23.00 12.28 -0.33
CA ASN A 199 -23.30 11.25 -1.34
C ASN A 199 -22.85 11.72 -2.71
N VAL A 200 -22.45 10.78 -3.56
CA VAL A 200 -22.12 11.02 -4.96
C VAL A 200 -22.74 9.89 -5.80
N ASP A 201 -23.21 10.24 -6.99
CA ASP A 201 -23.77 9.24 -7.90
C ASP A 201 -22.64 8.41 -8.50
N PHE A 202 -22.84 7.09 -8.52
CA PHE A 202 -21.89 6.17 -9.12
C PHE A 202 -22.60 4.95 -9.68
N THR A 203 -22.20 4.61 -10.91
CA THR A 203 -22.63 3.41 -11.63
C THR A 203 -21.48 2.94 -12.50
N ILE A 204 -21.24 1.63 -12.51
CA ILE A 204 -20.25 0.99 -13.36
C ILE A 204 -20.77 1.02 -14.80
N GLU A 205 -19.94 1.54 -15.71
CA GLU A 205 -20.24 1.53 -17.14
C GLU A 205 -20.10 0.09 -17.68
N ARG A 206 -21.08 -0.38 -18.45
CA ARG A 206 -21.04 -1.72 -19.06
C ARG A 206 -20.77 -1.58 -20.55
N ILE A 207 -19.74 -2.27 -21.04
CA ILE A 207 -19.25 -2.15 -22.41
C ILE A 207 -19.18 -3.55 -23.00
N GLN A 208 -19.87 -3.78 -24.11
CA GLN A 208 -19.76 -5.05 -24.85
C GLN A 208 -18.59 -4.93 -25.82
N ALA A 209 -17.75 -5.97 -25.89
CA ALA A 209 -16.59 -5.99 -26.77
C ALA A 209 -16.28 -7.41 -27.22
N SER A 210 -15.65 -7.57 -28.38
CA SER A 210 -14.96 -8.83 -28.69
C SER A 210 -13.65 -8.94 -27.88
N GLU A 211 -13.02 -10.12 -27.90
CA GLU A 211 -11.71 -10.29 -27.26
C GLU A 211 -10.63 -9.42 -27.93
N GLU A 212 -10.73 -9.22 -29.25
CA GLU A 212 -9.80 -8.38 -30.02
C GLU A 212 -9.98 -6.89 -29.72
N GLU A 213 -11.18 -6.46 -29.33
CA GLU A 213 -11.50 -5.05 -29.01
C GLU A 213 -11.24 -4.70 -27.55
N ALA A 214 -11.02 -5.69 -26.68
CA ALA A 214 -11.01 -5.48 -25.23
C ALA A 214 -9.95 -4.46 -24.80
N GLU A 215 -8.74 -4.53 -25.35
CA GLU A 215 -7.65 -3.59 -25.04
C GLU A 215 -7.99 -2.16 -25.47
N ASP A 216 -8.53 -1.98 -26.68
CA ASP A 216 -8.97 -0.67 -27.18
C ASP A 216 -10.08 -0.08 -26.29
N ARG A 217 -11.02 -0.92 -25.82
CA ARG A 217 -12.06 -0.47 -24.87
C ARG A 217 -11.50 -0.02 -23.53
N VAL A 218 -10.41 -0.62 -23.05
CA VAL A 218 -9.74 -0.16 -21.83
C VAL A 218 -9.14 1.21 -22.05
N LEU A 219 -8.48 1.44 -23.19
CA LEU A 219 -7.87 2.74 -23.51
C LEU A 219 -8.92 3.84 -23.71
N ASP A 220 -10.00 3.55 -24.43
CA ASP A 220 -11.12 4.47 -24.67
C ASP A 220 -11.86 4.86 -23.37
N PHE A 221 -11.75 4.03 -22.34
CA PHE A 221 -12.35 4.29 -21.03
C PHE A 221 -11.64 5.44 -20.28
N ILE A 222 -10.35 5.66 -20.54
CA ILE A 222 -9.52 6.64 -19.84
C ILE A 222 -9.86 8.04 -20.34
N LYS A 223 -10.34 8.90 -19.43
CA LYS A 223 -10.80 10.26 -19.75
C LYS A 223 -10.34 11.24 -18.68
N ALA A 224 -10.15 12.51 -19.07
CA ALA A 224 -9.76 13.56 -18.13
C ALA A 224 -10.79 13.70 -17.01
N PHE A 225 -10.34 14.01 -15.79
CA PHE A 225 -11.21 14.30 -14.66
C PHE A 225 -11.38 15.81 -14.50
N ASP A 226 -12.63 16.24 -14.29
CA ASP A 226 -12.92 17.57 -13.76
C ASP A 226 -12.85 17.47 -12.24
N LEU A 227 -11.80 18.04 -11.64
CA LEU A 227 -11.55 17.91 -10.20
C LEU A 227 -12.68 18.49 -9.32
N ALA A 228 -13.49 19.40 -9.86
CA ALA A 228 -14.64 19.98 -9.17
C ALA A 228 -15.86 19.04 -9.14
N LYS A 229 -15.87 17.97 -9.95
CA LYS A 229 -17.00 17.03 -10.09
C LYS A 229 -16.64 15.63 -9.56
N PRO A 230 -17.04 15.28 -8.33
CA PRO A 230 -16.83 13.95 -7.81
C PRO A 230 -17.88 12.97 -8.38
N PRO A 231 -17.63 11.65 -8.33
CA PRO A 231 -16.40 11.03 -7.84
C PRO A 231 -15.25 11.18 -8.85
N LEU A 232 -14.03 11.36 -8.35
CA LEU A 232 -12.80 11.36 -9.18
C LEU A 232 -12.30 9.93 -9.46
N MET A 233 -13.26 9.02 -9.67
CA MET A 233 -13.10 7.61 -9.97
C MET A 233 -14.21 7.18 -10.94
N ARG A 234 -13.86 6.35 -11.92
CA ARG A 234 -14.77 5.66 -12.83
C ARG A 234 -14.46 4.16 -12.79
N ALA A 235 -15.47 3.34 -13.00
CA ALA A 235 -15.26 1.91 -13.24
C ALA A 235 -16.08 1.45 -14.44
N GLY A 236 -15.48 0.56 -15.23
CA GLY A 236 -16.07 -0.03 -16.42
C GLY A 236 -15.95 -1.55 -16.34
N LEU A 237 -17.00 -2.24 -16.77
CA LEU A 237 -17.02 -3.69 -16.96
C LEU A 237 -17.12 -3.96 -18.47
N ILE A 238 -16.00 -4.37 -19.06
CA ILE A 238 -15.93 -4.80 -20.44
C ILE A 238 -16.32 -6.28 -20.49
N GLU A 239 -17.45 -6.58 -21.12
CA GLU A 239 -18.05 -7.90 -21.21
C GLU A 239 -17.66 -8.51 -22.55
N ILE A 240 -16.77 -9.51 -22.51
CA ILE A 240 -16.26 -10.21 -23.70
C ILE A 240 -17.13 -11.44 -23.99
N GLU A 241 -17.38 -12.23 -22.95
CA GLU A 241 -18.25 -13.41 -22.97
C GLU A 241 -19.07 -13.47 -21.67
N PRO A 242 -20.11 -14.33 -21.57
CA PRO A 242 -20.94 -14.41 -20.36
C PRO A 242 -20.20 -14.69 -19.04
N ALA A 243 -18.99 -15.24 -19.10
CA ALA A 243 -18.16 -15.54 -17.93
C ALA A 243 -16.72 -15.01 -18.06
N ARG A 244 -16.49 -14.02 -18.93
CA ARG A 244 -15.17 -13.44 -19.16
C ARG A 244 -15.30 -11.93 -19.36
N HIS A 245 -14.66 -11.19 -18.47
CA HIS A 245 -14.78 -9.75 -18.40
C HIS A 245 -13.43 -9.10 -18.11
N VAL A 246 -13.32 -7.81 -18.42
CA VAL A 246 -12.25 -6.95 -17.90
C VAL A 246 -12.89 -5.88 -17.03
N LEU A 247 -12.52 -5.84 -15.76
CA LEU A 247 -12.88 -4.74 -14.86
C LEU A 247 -11.80 -3.67 -14.95
N VAL A 248 -12.18 -2.48 -15.39
CA VAL A 248 -11.32 -1.30 -15.45
C VAL A 248 -11.73 -0.35 -14.33
N VAL A 249 -10.75 0.17 -13.62
CA VAL A 249 -10.94 1.25 -12.63
C VAL A 249 -9.95 2.35 -12.98
N ASP A 250 -10.48 3.55 -13.19
CA ASP A 250 -9.69 4.75 -13.49
C ASP A 250 -9.96 5.78 -12.40
N MET A 251 -8.93 6.36 -11.79
CA MET A 251 -9.08 7.36 -10.74
C MET A 251 -8.01 8.44 -10.82
N HIS A 252 -8.26 9.63 -10.28
CA HIS A 252 -7.26 10.68 -10.27
C HIS A 252 -6.27 10.53 -9.09
N HIS A 253 -4.97 10.72 -9.34
CA HIS A 253 -3.90 10.61 -8.32
C HIS A 253 -4.03 11.62 -7.15
N ILE A 254 -4.95 12.59 -7.23
CA ILE A 254 -5.21 13.52 -6.12
C ILE A 254 -6.00 12.87 -4.96
N ILE A 255 -6.75 11.80 -5.24
CA ILE A 255 -7.57 11.07 -4.26
C ILE A 255 -7.00 9.68 -3.90
N SER A 256 -5.95 9.26 -4.58
CA SER A 256 -5.30 7.96 -4.40
C SER A 256 -3.82 8.07 -4.69
N ASP A 257 -3.00 7.26 -4.04
CA ASP A 257 -1.61 7.05 -4.43
C ASP A 257 -1.42 5.60 -4.87
N GLY A 258 -0.25 5.29 -5.45
CA GLY A 258 0.11 3.98 -5.99
C GLY A 258 0.19 2.84 -4.96
N VAL A 259 -0.46 2.94 -3.80
CA VAL A 259 -0.61 1.83 -2.87
C VAL A 259 -2.06 1.67 -2.41
N PRO A 260 -2.85 0.93 -3.20
CA PRO A 260 -3.77 -0.05 -2.66
C PRO A 260 -3.40 -1.43 -3.23
N SER A 261 -2.58 -2.17 -2.48
CA SER A 261 -2.45 -3.63 -2.59
C SER A 261 -3.33 -4.30 -1.55
#